data_AF-R6XZH1-F1
#
_entry.id   AF-R6XZH1-F1
#
_cell.length_a   1.000
_cell.length_b   1.000
_cell.length_c   1.000
_cell.angle_alpha   90.00
_cell.angle_beta   90.00
_cell.angle_gamma   90.00
#
_symmetry.space_group_name_H-M   'P 1'
#
loop_
_entity.id
_entity.type
_entity.pdbx_description
1 polymer ?
#
loop_
_entity_poly.entity_id
_entity_poly.type
_entity_poly.pdbx_seq_one_letter_code
_entity_poly.pdbx_strand_id
1 'polypeptide(L)'
;MKKTRGRLLSLVLAVLLCVAVLPTGSARAMGDAMSLDQVKALMNAETLYPQKTGYIELDRMLEELVAPYKGKDTYTTLKGLYDWTVNNIDYSWDGYSQNYAPAYDCFTLTYDLTYETGLPQAYPIDMIYRAYHMLTARTGVCYDWGILFAVMARYVGVESYVHTGILRIGTWTGHHGWTELRLGGKNYIFDGQQDWRSKGIYGRIVYDHFGISMDNAWRYQQETAANGPRDASMLPVDAPRVRVANVTVNTSRSGQVQGGGTQPWGEEVTLTSAGELPVVGWYTPGGTLLSQEPVYTFTLEGDTTVCALFEGDRFIDIPANAWYLEDVMQASEQGLVSGMSEAFFEPKGTMNRAMFATLLYKLEDAAGSEGEGYFEDVAPGAWYAGAVNWAYENGVVHGMSETEFAPLASVNREQAATMVVQYLESQGITSDAEEVDFADSGDISGYAVETIAKAQDLGILYGYEDNTIRPKNTLSRAEGVALLMNLVECLEAA
;
A
#
# COMPACT_ATOMS: atom_id res chain seq x y z
N MET A 1 26.35 101.28 39.39
CA MET A 1 26.58 101.39 40.86
C MET A 1 25.39 100.79 41.59
N LYS A 2 25.63 99.80 42.48
CA LYS A 2 24.96 99.50 43.77
C LYS A 2 23.41 99.52 43.81
N LYS A 3 22.67 98.64 44.48
CA LYS A 3 22.86 97.39 45.24
C LYS A 3 21.43 97.01 45.71
N THR A 4 21.03 95.76 45.51
CA THR A 4 20.27 94.87 46.44
C THR A 4 19.24 95.46 47.43
N ARG A 5 18.00 94.94 47.38
CA ARG A 5 17.17 94.32 48.45
C ARG A 5 15.73 94.17 47.91
N GLY A 6 14.93 93.13 48.16
CA GLY A 6 15.04 91.96 49.02
C GLY A 6 13.94 90.95 48.65
N ARG A 7 14.15 89.71 49.07
CA ARG A 7 13.26 88.55 48.87
C ARG A 7 11.89 88.78 49.53
N LEU A 8 10.80 88.50 48.82
CA LEU A 8 9.59 87.86 49.36
C LEU A 8 8.74 87.32 48.19
N LEU A 9 8.10 86.17 48.42
CA LEU A 9 7.14 85.45 47.57
C LEU A 9 7.70 84.60 46.41
N SER A 10 8.15 83.43 46.84
CA SER A 10 7.82 82.13 46.25
C SER A 10 6.34 81.98 45.81
N LEU A 11 6.18 81.16 44.77
CA LEU A 11 4.96 80.59 44.19
C LEU A 11 4.04 81.54 43.41
N VAL A 12 3.67 81.07 42.20
CA VAL A 12 2.62 81.56 41.30
C VAL A 12 3.01 82.73 40.37
N LEU A 13 3.86 82.47 39.36
CA LEU A 13 3.64 82.95 37.98
C LEU A 13 4.63 82.32 36.97
N ALA A 14 4.62 80.99 36.88
CA ALA A 14 5.25 80.25 35.78
C ALA A 14 4.28 79.18 35.22
N VAL A 15 3.01 79.57 35.11
CA VAL A 15 1.94 78.79 34.50
C VAL A 15 1.16 79.75 33.61
N LEU A 16 1.64 80.02 32.40
CA LEU A 16 0.83 80.67 31.35
C LEU A 16 1.40 80.64 29.91
N LEU A 17 2.28 79.69 29.58
CA LEU A 17 2.57 79.38 28.17
C LEU A 17 2.94 77.90 28.01
N CYS A 18 1.90 77.09 27.81
CA CYS A 18 1.88 75.81 27.08
C CYS A 18 0.53 75.13 27.37
N VAL A 19 -0.58 75.74 26.92
CA VAL A 19 -1.82 74.99 26.69
C VAL A 19 -1.64 74.28 25.35
N ALA A 20 -0.81 73.24 25.35
CA ALA A 20 -0.89 72.21 24.34
C ALA A 20 -2.16 71.41 24.65
N VAL A 21 -3.03 71.32 23.66
CA VAL A 21 -4.14 70.36 23.62
C VAL A 21 -3.57 69.00 23.95
N LEU A 22 -3.82 68.51 25.18
CA LEU A 22 -3.59 67.13 25.53
C LEU A 22 -4.57 66.31 24.66
N PRO A 23 -4.11 65.37 23.82
CA PRO A 23 -5.00 64.36 23.31
C PRO A 23 -5.38 63.48 24.50
N THR A 24 -6.55 63.74 25.09
CA THR A 24 -7.26 62.77 25.92
C THR A 24 -7.71 61.65 25.01
N GLY A 25 -6.83 60.67 24.86
CA GLY A 25 -7.00 59.53 23.99
C GLY A 25 -5.64 58.88 23.78
N SER A 26 -5.16 58.13 24.77
CA SER A 26 -4.20 57.07 24.47
C SER A 26 -4.90 56.14 23.49
N ALA A 27 -4.60 56.25 22.20
CA ALA A 27 -4.92 55.22 21.24
C ALA A 27 -4.27 53.94 21.76
N ARG A 28 -5.08 53.06 22.37
CA ARG A 28 -4.76 51.63 22.43
C ARG A 28 -4.45 51.27 20.98
N ALA A 29 -3.22 50.85 20.70
CA ALA A 29 -2.95 50.18 19.45
C ALA A 29 -4.00 49.06 19.34
N MET A 30 -4.95 49.19 18.41
CA MET A 30 -5.79 48.07 18.02
C MET A 30 -4.82 46.96 17.62
N GLY A 31 -4.98 45.76 18.20
CA GLY A 31 -4.20 44.60 17.77
C GLY A 31 -4.39 44.39 16.27
N ASP A 32 -3.37 43.85 15.60
CA ASP A 32 -3.45 43.55 14.15
C ASP A 32 -4.44 42.40 13.85
N ALA A 33 -4.82 41.64 14.89
CA ALA A 33 -5.81 40.58 14.84
C ALA A 33 -7.23 41.12 14.64
N MET A 34 -8.04 40.33 13.94
CA MET A 34 -9.47 40.58 13.80
C MET A 34 -10.19 40.46 15.15
N SER A 35 -11.41 41.01 15.26
CA SER A 35 -12.24 40.75 16.42
C SER A 35 -12.63 39.26 16.49
N LEU A 36 -12.88 38.75 17.70
CA LEU A 36 -13.30 37.36 17.88
C LEU A 36 -14.60 37.03 17.15
N ASP A 37 -15.52 38.01 17.00
CA ASP A 37 -16.74 37.83 16.23
C ASP A 37 -16.47 37.67 14.73
N GLN A 38 -15.48 38.39 14.18
CA GLN A 38 -15.05 38.23 12.79
C GLN A 38 -14.42 36.86 12.56
N VAL A 39 -13.52 36.42 13.47
CA VAL A 39 -12.90 35.10 13.38
C VAL A 39 -13.96 33.99 13.49
N LYS A 40 -14.93 34.15 14.40
CA LYS A 40 -16.05 33.23 14.57
C LYS A 40 -16.89 33.11 13.32
N ALA A 41 -17.24 34.24 12.70
CA ALA A 41 -18.03 34.24 11.48
C ALA A 41 -17.31 33.53 10.33
N LEU A 42 -16.00 33.73 10.19
CA LEU A 42 -15.19 33.07 9.16
C LEU A 42 -15.08 31.56 9.39
N MET A 43 -14.66 31.12 10.58
CA MET A 43 -14.50 29.69 10.88
C MET A 43 -15.81 28.90 10.75
N ASN A 44 -16.93 29.48 11.18
CA ASN A 44 -18.23 28.80 11.13
C ASN A 44 -18.86 28.77 9.72
N ALA A 45 -18.29 29.49 8.76
CA ALA A 45 -18.71 29.44 7.37
C ALA A 45 -17.99 28.34 6.55
N GLU A 46 -16.93 27.75 7.09
CA GLU A 46 -16.14 26.73 6.38
C GLU A 46 -16.88 25.39 6.26
N THR A 47 -16.74 24.78 5.09
CA THR A 47 -17.06 23.37 4.91
C THR A 47 -15.88 22.54 5.41
N LEU A 48 -16.15 21.53 6.23
CA LEU A 48 -15.10 20.74 6.89
C LEU A 48 -14.84 19.44 6.15
N TYR A 49 -13.57 19.13 5.92
CA TYR A 49 -13.10 17.85 5.38
C TYR A 49 -12.04 17.24 6.30
N PRO A 50 -12.42 16.55 7.40
CA PRO A 50 -11.49 16.04 8.39
C PRO A 50 -10.35 15.20 7.79
N GLN A 51 -9.12 15.49 8.22
CA GLN A 51 -7.90 14.81 7.79
C GLN A 51 -7.21 14.12 8.95
N LYS A 52 -7.34 12.79 9.07
CA LYS A 52 -6.43 12.00 9.92
C LYS A 52 -4.98 12.27 9.53
N THR A 53 -4.05 12.13 10.47
CA THR A 53 -2.61 12.18 10.21
C THR A 53 -2.11 10.89 9.57
N GLY A 54 -2.78 9.77 9.86
CA GLY A 54 -2.40 8.43 9.41
C GLY A 54 -1.37 7.78 10.33
N TYR A 55 -1.01 8.41 11.45
CA TYR A 55 -0.15 7.83 12.48
C TYR A 55 -1.00 7.50 13.68
N ILE A 56 -1.10 6.20 13.99
CA ILE A 56 -2.12 5.64 14.89
C ILE A 56 -2.10 6.33 16.26
N GLU A 57 -0.92 6.49 16.85
CA GLU A 57 -0.77 7.07 18.18
C GLU A 57 -1.12 8.56 18.20
N LEU A 58 -0.74 9.31 17.16
CA LEU A 58 -1.03 10.74 17.05
C LEU A 58 -2.53 10.98 16.83
N ASP A 59 -3.16 10.20 15.94
CA ASP A 59 -4.59 10.31 15.66
C ASP A 59 -5.43 10.02 16.91
N ARG A 60 -5.04 9.03 17.73
CA ARG A 60 -5.68 8.78 19.03
C ARG A 60 -5.60 10.00 19.95
N MET A 61 -4.44 10.65 20.03
CA MET A 61 -4.28 11.84 20.88
C MET A 61 -5.10 13.02 20.36
N LEU A 62 -5.16 13.22 19.04
CA LEU A 62 -5.99 14.28 18.43
C LEU A 62 -7.48 14.02 18.65
N GLU A 63 -7.94 12.77 18.55
CA GLU A 63 -9.31 12.39 18.87
C GLU A 63 -9.69 12.75 20.32
N GLU A 64 -8.84 12.42 21.29
CA GLU A 64 -9.04 12.77 22.70
C GLU A 64 -9.13 14.29 22.92
N LEU A 65 -8.35 15.09 22.18
CA LEU A 65 -8.36 16.55 22.26
C LEU A 65 -9.61 17.18 21.66
N VAL A 66 -10.14 16.58 20.58
CA VAL A 66 -11.34 17.07 19.90
C VAL A 66 -12.62 16.60 20.58
N ALA A 67 -12.60 15.45 21.28
CA ALA A 67 -13.77 14.85 21.91
C ALA A 67 -14.64 15.82 22.76
N PRO A 68 -14.07 16.73 23.59
CA PRO A 68 -14.86 17.70 24.37
C PRO A 68 -15.69 18.68 23.52
N TYR A 69 -15.33 18.86 22.25
CA TYR A 69 -15.94 19.80 21.32
C TYR A 69 -16.91 19.14 20.33
N LYS A 70 -17.18 17.83 20.48
CA LYS A 70 -18.11 17.11 19.62
C LYS A 70 -19.48 17.81 19.58
N GLY A 71 -19.95 18.11 18.36
CA GLY A 71 -21.21 18.82 18.12
C GLY A 71 -21.19 20.33 18.39
N LYS A 72 -20.03 20.92 18.68
CA LYS A 72 -19.85 22.38 18.76
C LYS A 72 -19.54 22.95 17.37
N ASP A 73 -19.70 24.27 17.24
CA ASP A 73 -19.31 24.98 16.02
C ASP A 73 -17.78 24.99 15.82
N THR A 74 -17.35 25.21 14.57
CA THR A 74 -15.95 25.18 14.15
C THR A 74 -15.08 26.13 14.97
N TYR A 75 -15.55 27.37 15.19
CA TYR A 75 -14.85 28.36 16.00
C TYR A 75 -14.64 27.87 17.44
N THR A 76 -15.69 27.36 18.08
CA THR A 76 -15.63 26.86 19.46
C THR A 76 -14.62 25.72 19.57
N THR A 77 -14.59 24.84 18.57
CA THR A 77 -13.64 23.72 18.49
C THR A 77 -12.20 24.21 18.32
N LEU A 78 -11.91 24.99 17.27
CA LEU A 78 -10.55 25.44 16.97
C LEU A 78 -10.01 26.40 18.02
N LYS A 79 -10.82 27.34 18.52
CA LYS A 79 -10.42 28.19 19.63
C LYS A 79 -10.16 27.38 20.89
N GLY A 80 -10.96 26.35 21.16
CA GLY A 80 -10.75 25.45 22.29
C GLY A 80 -9.41 24.71 22.22
N LEU A 81 -9.06 24.16 21.04
CA LEU A 81 -7.77 23.52 20.79
C LEU A 81 -6.60 24.51 20.90
N TYR A 82 -6.78 25.74 20.41
CA TYR A 82 -5.81 26.82 20.55
C TYR A 82 -5.58 27.18 22.02
N ASP A 83 -6.66 27.40 22.77
CA ASP A 83 -6.64 27.69 24.20
C ASP A 83 -5.96 26.56 24.98
N TRP A 84 -6.29 25.31 24.64
CA TRP A 84 -5.66 24.15 25.25
C TRP A 84 -4.15 24.17 25.03
N THR A 85 -3.69 24.44 23.80
CA THR A 85 -2.26 24.49 23.47
C THR A 85 -1.56 25.59 24.27
N VAL A 86 -2.11 26.80 24.31
CA VAL A 86 -1.59 27.95 25.08
C VAL A 86 -1.58 27.71 26.60
N ASN A 87 -2.40 26.80 27.10
CA ASN A 87 -2.48 26.51 28.52
C ASN A 87 -1.67 25.28 28.96
N ASN A 88 -1.32 24.38 28.06
CA ASN A 88 -0.77 23.07 28.41
C ASN A 88 0.60 22.76 27.79
N ILE A 89 1.18 23.70 27.03
CA ILE A 89 2.50 23.55 26.45
C ILE A 89 3.42 24.67 26.94
N ASP A 90 4.65 24.31 27.32
CA ASP A 90 5.71 25.23 27.69
C ASP A 90 6.72 25.44 26.55
N TYR A 91 7.41 26.58 26.57
CA TYR A 91 8.48 26.86 25.61
C TYR A 91 9.79 26.17 26.04
N SER A 92 10.32 25.26 25.22
CA SER A 92 11.63 24.62 25.45
C SER A 92 12.35 24.33 24.13
N TRP A 93 13.68 24.31 24.18
CA TRP A 93 14.57 23.87 23.10
C TRP A 93 15.05 22.42 23.28
N ASP A 94 14.47 21.68 24.23
CA ASP A 94 14.77 20.25 24.37
C ASP A 94 14.34 19.49 23.10
N GLY A 95 15.21 18.61 22.60
CA GLY A 95 14.99 17.92 21.31
C GLY A 95 15.53 18.66 20.08
N TYR A 96 16.20 19.79 20.27
CA TYR A 96 16.78 20.61 19.20
C TYR A 96 18.30 20.71 19.28
N SER A 97 18.94 20.80 18.12
CA SER A 97 20.34 21.24 18.05
C SER A 97 20.44 22.76 18.29
N GLN A 98 21.45 23.20 19.04
CA GLN A 98 21.65 24.61 19.40
C GLN A 98 22.28 25.45 18.28
N ASN A 99 22.52 24.85 17.11
CA ASN A 99 23.00 25.58 15.94
C ASN A 99 21.77 26.26 15.32
N TYR A 100 21.69 27.58 15.46
CA TYR A 100 20.66 28.52 14.98
C TYR A 100 20.41 28.50 13.43
N ALA A 101 20.36 27.33 12.81
CA ALA A 101 19.78 27.12 11.49
C ALA A 101 18.28 27.51 11.51
N PRO A 102 17.61 27.70 10.36
CA PRO A 102 16.15 27.79 10.32
C PRO A 102 15.61 26.61 11.14
N ALA A 103 14.87 26.86 12.21
CA ALA A 103 14.74 25.83 13.24
C ALA A 103 13.90 24.61 12.82
N TYR A 104 13.36 24.64 11.60
CA TYR A 104 12.86 23.45 10.91
C TYR A 104 13.95 22.38 10.75
N ASP A 105 15.19 22.77 10.45
CA ASP A 105 16.32 21.85 10.20
C ASP A 105 17.04 21.41 11.48
N CYS A 106 16.66 21.97 12.63
CA CYS A 106 17.38 21.74 13.89
C CYS A 106 16.64 20.80 14.86
N PHE A 107 15.47 20.26 14.51
CA PHE A 107 14.80 19.22 15.30
C PHE A 107 15.40 17.86 14.98
N THR A 108 15.85 17.16 16.02
CA THR A 108 16.67 15.96 15.85
C THR A 108 15.99 14.71 16.40
N LEU A 109 14.77 14.83 16.91
CA LEU A 109 14.02 13.69 17.46
C LEU A 109 13.24 12.98 16.36
N THR A 110 13.36 11.66 16.34
CA THR A 110 12.55 10.76 15.51
C THR A 110 11.77 9.83 16.41
N TYR A 111 10.55 9.48 16.02
CA TYR A 111 9.70 8.57 16.77
C TYR A 111 9.40 7.32 15.94
N ASP A 112 9.32 6.18 16.63
CA ASP A 112 8.83 4.94 16.05
C ASP A 112 7.29 4.95 16.09
N LEU A 113 6.69 5.58 15.08
CA LEU A 113 5.24 5.73 14.95
C LEU A 113 4.70 4.79 13.89
N THR A 114 3.57 4.16 14.17
CA THR A 114 2.96 3.22 13.23
C THR A 114 2.08 3.98 12.25
N TYR A 115 2.42 3.91 10.96
CA TYR A 115 1.61 4.45 9.89
C TYR A 115 0.47 3.47 9.52
N GLU A 116 -0.75 3.98 9.38
CA GLU A 116 -1.91 3.20 8.96
C GLU A 116 -1.83 2.88 7.46
N THR A 117 -1.63 1.60 7.15
CA THR A 117 -1.53 1.09 5.78
C THR A 117 -2.79 1.37 4.96
N GLY A 118 -2.60 1.88 3.73
CA GLY A 118 -3.69 2.22 2.81
C GLY A 118 -4.24 3.64 2.95
N LEU A 119 -3.68 4.45 3.85
CA LEU A 119 -3.89 5.90 3.82
C LEU A 119 -2.79 6.59 2.98
N PRO A 120 -3.10 7.60 2.15
CA PRO A 120 -2.09 8.43 1.47
C PRO A 120 -1.37 9.37 2.45
N GLN A 121 -0.05 9.56 2.35
CA GLN A 121 0.67 10.47 3.26
C GLN A 121 0.25 11.93 3.02
N ALA A 122 -0.45 12.53 3.99
CA ALA A 122 -0.96 13.90 3.88
C ALA A 122 -0.04 14.97 4.48
N TYR A 123 1.00 14.53 5.22
CA TYR A 123 1.88 15.38 6.01
C TYR A 123 3.34 14.92 5.85
N PRO A 124 4.31 15.85 5.80
CA PRO A 124 5.71 15.53 6.02
C PRO A 124 5.90 14.84 7.37
N ILE A 125 6.68 13.75 7.40
CA ILE A 125 6.94 12.98 8.63
C ILE A 125 7.53 13.85 9.76
N ASP A 126 8.36 14.85 9.44
CA ASP A 126 8.93 15.74 10.45
C ASP A 126 7.88 16.58 11.17
N MET A 127 6.79 16.96 10.49
CA MET A 127 5.67 17.65 11.14
C MET A 127 4.94 16.72 12.11
N ILE A 128 4.81 15.44 11.75
CA ILE A 128 4.19 14.42 12.60
C ILE A 128 5.03 14.23 13.86
N TYR A 129 6.35 14.08 13.73
CA TYR A 129 7.25 13.95 14.88
C TYR A 129 7.19 15.15 15.82
N ARG A 130 7.12 16.37 15.28
CA ARG A 130 7.02 17.59 16.10
C ARG A 130 5.67 17.74 16.79
N ALA A 131 4.56 17.47 16.10
CA ALA A 131 3.23 17.46 16.70
C ALA A 131 3.13 16.42 17.81
N TYR A 132 3.62 15.20 17.55
CA TYR A 132 3.69 14.11 18.52
C TYR A 132 4.57 14.49 19.72
N HIS A 133 5.74 15.09 19.49
CA HIS A 133 6.62 15.59 20.54
C HIS A 133 5.90 16.60 21.45
N MET A 134 5.25 17.63 20.89
CA MET A 134 4.55 18.61 21.71
C MET A 134 3.45 18.00 22.58
N LEU A 135 2.67 17.09 22.01
CA LEU A 135 1.56 16.46 22.74
C LEU A 135 2.05 15.53 23.85
N THR A 136 3.22 14.91 23.68
CA THR A 136 3.80 13.97 24.65
C THR A 136 4.70 14.65 25.68
N ALA A 137 5.67 15.46 25.25
CA ALA A 137 6.64 16.14 26.09
C ALA A 137 6.08 17.40 26.78
N ARG A 138 4.96 17.94 26.29
CA ARG A 138 4.36 19.20 26.78
C ARG A 138 5.26 20.42 26.64
N THR A 139 6.17 20.36 25.66
CA THR A 139 7.11 21.43 25.35
C THR A 139 7.26 21.63 23.84
N GLY A 140 7.66 22.82 23.41
CA GLY A 140 8.06 23.07 22.02
C GLY A 140 8.51 24.49 21.75
N VAL A 141 9.15 24.71 20.60
CA VAL A 141 9.53 26.04 20.08
C VAL A 141 8.48 26.56 19.10
N CYS A 142 8.57 27.83 18.70
CA CYS A 142 7.54 28.49 17.86
C CYS A 142 7.12 27.71 16.59
N TYR A 143 8.05 26.99 15.96
CA TYR A 143 7.78 26.11 14.82
C TYR A 143 6.80 24.98 15.18
N ASP A 144 6.97 24.36 16.33
CA ASP A 144 6.11 23.28 16.78
C ASP A 144 4.73 23.80 17.11
N TRP A 145 4.65 24.96 17.76
CA TRP A 145 3.37 25.63 18.03
C TRP A 145 2.58 25.89 16.74
N GLY A 146 3.28 26.35 15.69
CA GLY A 146 2.70 26.48 14.36
C GLY A 146 2.23 25.12 13.77
N ILE A 147 3.03 24.07 13.95
CA ILE A 147 2.72 22.72 13.46
C ILE A 147 1.54 22.10 14.18
N LEU A 148 1.52 22.11 15.51
CA LEU A 148 0.50 21.43 16.28
C LEU A 148 -0.88 22.02 16.01
N PHE A 149 -1.00 23.35 15.97
CA PHE A 149 -2.28 23.98 15.68
C PHE A 149 -2.71 23.79 14.21
N ALA A 150 -1.76 23.75 13.27
CA ALA A 150 -2.06 23.39 11.88
C ALA A 150 -2.60 21.95 11.77
N VAL A 151 -1.93 20.98 12.42
CA VAL A 151 -2.35 19.57 12.45
C VAL A 151 -3.72 19.43 13.10
N MET A 152 -3.98 20.10 14.23
CA MET A 152 -5.29 20.14 14.89
C MET A 152 -6.39 20.70 13.97
N ALA A 153 -6.11 21.81 13.27
CA ALA A 153 -7.08 22.41 12.36
C ALA A 153 -7.43 21.49 11.19
N ARG A 154 -6.43 20.84 10.58
CA ARG A 154 -6.65 19.84 9.52
C ARG A 154 -7.38 18.60 10.03
N TYR A 155 -7.10 18.16 11.26
CA TYR A 155 -7.83 17.06 11.89
C TYR A 155 -9.34 17.37 12.04
N VAL A 156 -9.68 18.62 12.34
CA VAL A 156 -11.08 19.11 12.36
C VAL A 156 -11.64 19.32 10.94
N GLY A 157 -10.77 19.46 9.94
CA GLY A 157 -11.14 19.58 8.53
C GLY A 157 -11.05 20.99 7.97
N VAL A 158 -10.31 21.90 8.62
CA VAL A 158 -9.99 23.22 8.10
C VAL A 158 -8.61 23.20 7.44
N GLU A 159 -8.52 23.74 6.23
CA GLU A 159 -7.25 23.85 5.53
C GLU A 159 -6.28 24.75 6.29
N SER A 160 -5.11 24.21 6.58
CA SER A 160 -4.06 24.89 7.34
C SER A 160 -2.68 24.63 6.77
N TYR A 161 -1.80 25.58 7.06
CA TYR A 161 -0.39 25.61 6.70
C TYR A 161 0.44 25.99 7.91
N VAL A 162 1.70 25.57 7.89
CA VAL A 162 2.71 26.04 8.82
C VAL A 162 3.61 26.92 8.00
N HIS A 163 3.92 28.12 8.47
CA HIS A 163 4.90 28.97 7.80
C HIS A 163 6.00 29.38 8.77
N THR A 164 7.20 29.52 8.21
CA THR A 164 8.34 30.10 8.90
C THR A 164 8.75 31.40 8.24
N GLY A 165 9.43 32.23 9.01
CA GLY A 165 9.99 33.47 8.51
C GLY A 165 10.43 34.39 9.64
N ILE A 166 10.44 35.69 9.36
CA ILE A 166 10.89 36.70 10.29
C ILE A 166 9.70 37.35 10.98
N LEU A 167 9.70 37.31 12.31
CA LEU A 167 8.76 38.04 13.15
C LEU A 167 9.41 39.29 13.76
N ARG A 168 8.69 40.41 13.72
CA ARG A 168 9.11 41.70 14.30
C ARG A 168 8.20 42.09 15.47
N ILE A 169 8.79 42.30 16.65
CA ILE A 169 8.08 42.80 17.84
C ILE A 169 8.88 43.94 18.46
N GLY A 170 8.38 45.17 18.34
CA GLY A 170 9.11 46.36 18.77
C GLY A 170 10.45 46.48 18.02
N THR A 171 11.56 46.46 18.76
CA THR A 171 12.92 46.45 18.18
C THR A 171 13.47 45.04 17.96
N TRP A 172 12.79 44.00 18.43
CA TRP A 172 13.22 42.62 18.26
C TRP A 172 12.82 42.09 16.88
N THR A 173 13.71 41.32 16.27
CA THR A 173 13.49 40.63 15.00
C THR A 173 14.16 39.27 15.10
N GLY A 174 13.46 38.20 14.70
CA GLY A 174 14.02 36.85 14.74
C GLY A 174 13.22 35.87 13.91
N HIS A 175 13.82 34.71 13.62
CA HIS A 175 13.11 33.62 12.96
C HIS A 175 12.01 33.08 13.87
N HIS A 176 10.85 32.79 13.28
CA HIS A 176 9.65 32.40 13.98
C HIS A 176 8.79 31.50 13.09
N GLY A 177 7.97 30.67 13.73
CA GLY A 177 6.98 29.82 13.06
C GLY A 177 5.56 30.14 13.55
N TRP A 178 4.59 30.05 12.66
CA TRP A 178 3.17 30.28 12.95
C TRP A 178 2.27 29.37 12.09
N THR A 179 0.99 29.30 12.45
CA THR A 179 -0.03 28.63 11.66
C THR A 179 -0.72 29.64 10.75
N GLU A 180 -1.02 29.25 9.52
CA GLU A 180 -2.00 29.93 8.68
C GLU A 180 -3.20 29.03 8.45
N LEU A 181 -4.41 29.53 8.70
CA LEU A 181 -5.64 28.87 8.31
C LEU A 181 -6.19 29.54 7.05
N ARG A 182 -6.63 28.74 6.07
CA ARG A 182 -7.35 29.25 4.91
C ARG A 182 -8.84 29.27 5.22
N LEU A 183 -9.40 30.47 5.31
CA LEU A 183 -10.81 30.73 5.62
C LEU A 183 -11.40 31.67 4.56
N GLY A 184 -12.55 31.34 3.98
CA GLY A 184 -13.19 32.13 2.93
C GLY A 184 -12.26 32.38 1.72
N GLY A 185 -11.37 31.42 1.44
CA GLY A 185 -10.38 31.52 0.36
C GLY A 185 -9.17 32.41 0.65
N LYS A 186 -9.01 32.95 1.86
CA LYS A 186 -7.87 33.79 2.28
C LYS A 186 -7.13 33.19 3.47
N ASN A 187 -5.84 33.51 3.61
CA ASN A 187 -5.05 33.06 4.75
C ASN A 187 -5.14 34.03 5.93
N TYR A 188 -5.12 33.48 7.14
CA TYR A 188 -5.08 34.21 8.39
C TYR A 188 -4.07 33.57 9.34
N ILE A 189 -3.27 34.40 10.01
CA ILE A 189 -2.22 33.96 10.93
C ILE A 189 -2.81 33.68 12.32
N PHE A 190 -2.37 32.57 12.89
CA PHE A 190 -2.62 32.13 14.26
C PHE A 190 -1.28 31.78 14.91
N ASP A 191 -0.94 32.46 16.01
CA ASP A 191 0.37 32.36 16.65
C ASP A 191 0.24 32.09 18.15
N GLY A 192 -0.01 30.82 18.46
CA GLY A 192 -0.21 30.36 19.85
C GLY A 192 1.00 30.61 20.74
N GLN A 193 2.21 30.62 20.18
CA GLN A 193 3.42 30.88 20.93
C GLN A 193 3.48 32.35 21.41
N GLN A 194 3.09 33.31 20.56
CA GLN A 194 3.03 34.71 20.97
C GLN A 194 1.87 35.01 21.91
N ASP A 195 0.73 34.35 21.76
CA ASP A 195 -0.37 34.45 22.73
C ASP A 195 -0.02 33.79 24.07
N TRP A 196 0.78 32.72 24.08
CA TRP A 196 1.38 32.16 25.30
C TRP A 196 2.31 33.16 26.00
N ARG A 197 3.17 33.87 25.25
CA ARG A 197 4.02 34.94 25.82
C ARG A 197 3.17 36.08 26.39
N SER A 198 2.18 36.54 25.63
CA SER A 198 1.26 37.59 26.05
C SER A 198 0.48 37.18 27.29
N LYS A 199 0.02 35.93 27.37
CA LYS A 199 -0.60 35.37 28.58
C LYS A 199 0.32 35.43 29.79
N GLY A 200 1.61 35.11 29.63
CA GLY A 200 2.60 35.24 30.71
C GLY A 200 2.71 36.66 31.27
N ILE A 201 2.47 37.68 30.43
CA ILE A 201 2.51 39.10 30.81
C ILE A 201 1.17 39.56 31.42
N TYR A 202 0.05 39.20 30.80
CA TYR A 202 -1.28 39.74 31.14
C TYR A 202 -2.10 38.84 32.08
N GLY A 203 -1.63 37.64 32.38
CA GLY A 203 -2.33 36.64 33.19
C GLY A 203 -3.55 36.00 32.52
N ARG A 204 -3.80 36.30 31.24
CA ARG A 204 -4.88 35.73 30.42
C ARG A 204 -4.52 35.75 28.94
N ILE A 205 -5.15 34.88 28.16
CA ILE A 205 -5.02 34.90 26.70
C ILE A 205 -5.74 36.15 26.17
N VAL A 206 -5.02 36.99 25.44
CA VAL A 206 -5.52 38.26 24.90
C VAL A 206 -5.92 38.16 23.43
N TYR A 207 -5.52 37.09 22.74
CA TYR A 207 -5.86 36.81 21.33
C TYR A 207 -5.35 37.87 20.36
N ASP A 208 -4.22 38.50 20.67
CA ASP A 208 -3.60 39.51 19.80
C ASP A 208 -2.98 38.88 18.54
N HIS A 209 -2.86 37.55 18.51
CA HIS A 209 -2.34 36.79 17.37
C HIS A 209 -3.27 35.65 16.93
N PHE A 210 -4.58 35.82 17.14
CA PHE A 210 -5.60 34.85 16.75
C PHE A 210 -6.44 35.42 15.59
N GLY A 211 -6.08 35.07 14.36
CA GLY A 211 -6.77 35.54 13.15
C GLY A 211 -6.28 36.91 12.68
N ILE A 212 -4.98 37.06 12.46
CA ILE A 212 -4.42 38.25 11.78
C ILE A 212 -4.58 38.06 10.27
N SER A 213 -5.23 39.00 9.59
CA SER A 213 -5.33 38.96 8.12
C SER A 213 -3.96 39.23 7.48
N MET A 214 -3.71 38.66 6.30
CA MET A 214 -2.45 38.93 5.58
C MET A 214 -2.24 40.42 5.26
N ASP A 215 -3.33 41.18 5.07
CA ASP A 215 -3.27 42.64 4.86
C ASP A 215 -2.75 43.39 6.10
N ASN A 216 -2.91 42.81 7.30
CA ASN A 216 -2.45 43.37 8.57
C ASN A 216 -1.21 42.65 9.14
N ALA A 217 -0.67 41.65 8.43
CA ALA A 217 0.43 40.81 8.90
C ALA A 217 1.82 41.47 8.76
N TRP A 218 1.92 42.79 8.91
CA TRP A 218 3.17 43.55 8.68
C TRP A 218 4.35 43.12 9.59
N ARG A 219 4.06 42.47 10.71
CA ARG A 219 5.06 41.90 11.63
C ARG A 219 5.66 40.58 11.13
N TYR A 220 4.98 39.91 10.20
CA TYR A 220 5.30 38.57 9.71
C TYR A 220 5.81 38.65 8.27
N GLN A 221 7.04 38.23 8.06
CA GLN A 221 7.65 38.13 6.75
C GLN A 221 7.96 36.67 6.44
N GLN A 222 7.19 36.04 5.55
CA GLN A 222 7.34 34.63 5.18
C GLN A 222 8.66 34.36 4.43
N GLU A 223 9.24 33.19 4.68
CA GLU A 223 10.33 32.60 3.89
C GLU A 223 9.76 31.70 2.79
N THR A 224 9.23 32.31 1.72
CA THR A 224 8.50 31.58 0.65
C THR A 224 9.30 30.43 0.03
N ALA A 225 10.62 30.57 -0.11
CA ALA A 225 11.48 29.53 -0.67
C ALA A 225 11.54 28.26 0.19
N ALA A 226 11.45 28.38 1.51
CA ALA A 226 11.45 27.25 2.44
C ALA A 226 10.03 26.66 2.63
N ASN A 227 9.00 27.52 2.61
CA ASN A 227 7.62 27.10 2.83
C ASN A 227 7.03 26.36 1.60
N GLY A 228 7.31 26.84 0.38
CA GLY A 228 6.67 26.34 -0.84
C GLY A 228 6.77 24.81 -1.07
N PRO A 229 7.96 24.19 -0.98
CA PRO A 229 8.09 22.73 -1.13
C PRO A 229 7.31 21.94 -0.07
N ARG A 230 7.29 22.43 1.18
CA ARG A 230 6.52 21.80 2.27
C ARG A 230 5.03 21.89 1.98
N ASP A 231 4.54 23.06 1.61
CA ASP A 231 3.11 23.25 1.33
C ASP A 231 2.65 22.40 0.14
N ALA A 232 3.49 22.30 -0.90
CA ALA A 232 3.22 21.44 -2.06
C ALA A 232 3.23 19.93 -1.74
N SER A 233 3.90 19.51 -0.66
CA SER A 233 3.94 18.11 -0.22
C SER A 233 2.72 17.69 0.61
N MET A 234 1.92 18.65 1.07
CA MET A 234 0.72 18.37 1.86
C MET A 234 -0.48 18.15 0.94
N LEU A 235 -1.28 17.12 1.23
CA LEU A 235 -2.54 16.92 0.52
C LEU A 235 -3.53 18.06 0.81
N PRO A 236 -4.32 18.51 -0.17
CA PRO A 236 -5.36 19.53 0.03
C PRO A 236 -6.50 19.00 0.92
N VAL A 237 -7.24 19.93 1.51
CA VAL A 237 -8.38 19.64 2.40
C VAL A 237 -9.69 19.90 1.65
N ASP A 238 -9.88 19.22 0.52
CA ASP A 238 -11.03 19.36 -0.39
C ASP A 238 -11.96 18.12 -0.38
N ALA A 239 -11.51 16.99 0.18
CA ALA A 239 -12.30 15.78 0.40
C ALA A 239 -11.86 15.04 1.68
N PRO A 240 -12.72 14.22 2.32
CA PRO A 240 -12.32 13.42 3.49
C PRO A 240 -11.24 12.41 3.14
N ARG A 241 -10.25 12.22 4.02
CA ARG A 241 -9.21 11.19 3.85
C ARG A 241 -9.75 9.83 4.29
N VAL A 242 -10.15 9.02 3.31
CA VAL A 242 -10.62 7.64 3.53
C VAL A 242 -9.51 6.62 3.30
N ARG A 243 -9.53 5.54 4.08
CA ARG A 243 -8.70 4.35 3.80
C ARG A 243 -9.21 3.72 2.51
N VAL A 244 -8.30 3.32 1.62
CA VAL A 244 -8.66 2.64 0.36
C VAL A 244 -8.01 1.27 0.29
N ALA A 245 -8.60 0.39 -0.49
CA ALA A 245 -8.05 -0.91 -0.84
C ALA A 245 -8.31 -1.20 -2.33
N ASN A 246 -7.48 -2.06 -2.91
CA ASN A 246 -7.56 -2.45 -4.31
C ASN A 246 -8.30 -3.77 -4.47
N VAL A 247 -9.27 -3.80 -5.37
CA VAL A 247 -9.95 -5.01 -5.80
C VAL A 247 -9.45 -5.37 -7.20
N THR A 248 -8.67 -6.44 -7.27
CA THR A 248 -8.19 -6.99 -8.54
C THR A 248 -9.11 -8.11 -8.99
N VAL A 249 -9.50 -8.11 -10.26
CA VAL A 249 -10.32 -9.17 -10.84
C VAL A 249 -9.55 -9.86 -11.96
N ASN A 250 -9.34 -11.17 -11.81
CA ASN A 250 -8.77 -12.01 -12.85
C ASN A 250 -9.87 -12.82 -13.51
N THR A 251 -10.07 -12.70 -14.81
CA THR A 251 -11.08 -13.46 -15.53
C THR A 251 -10.44 -14.60 -16.30
N SER A 252 -11.21 -15.66 -16.54
CA SER A 252 -10.91 -16.58 -17.64
C SER A 252 -10.98 -15.84 -18.99
N ARG A 253 -10.44 -16.46 -20.04
CA ARG A 253 -10.16 -15.83 -21.34
C ARG A 253 -11.39 -15.19 -22.00
N SER A 254 -12.54 -15.82 -21.84
CA SER A 254 -13.79 -15.41 -22.49
C SER A 254 -14.57 -14.35 -21.69
N GLY A 255 -14.17 -14.11 -20.44
CA GLY A 255 -14.89 -13.30 -19.47
C GLY A 255 -14.59 -11.82 -19.52
N GLN A 256 -15.61 -11.03 -19.16
CA GLN A 256 -15.44 -9.62 -18.79
C GLN A 256 -16.15 -9.36 -17.47
N VAL A 257 -15.63 -8.44 -16.66
CA VAL A 257 -16.24 -8.06 -15.39
C VAL A 257 -16.30 -6.54 -15.29
N GLN A 258 -17.42 -6.02 -14.79
CA GLN A 258 -17.55 -4.65 -14.34
C GLN A 258 -17.36 -4.58 -12.81
N GLY A 259 -16.63 -3.56 -12.35
CA GLY A 259 -16.30 -3.36 -10.94
C GLY A 259 -14.80 -3.50 -10.68
N GLY A 260 -14.43 -3.54 -9.40
CA GLY A 260 -13.04 -3.59 -8.95
C GLY A 260 -12.37 -2.22 -8.83
N GLY A 261 -11.03 -2.21 -8.88
CA GLY A 261 -10.21 -1.01 -8.75
C GLY A 261 -10.00 -0.56 -7.31
N THR A 262 -9.54 0.68 -7.14
CA THR A 262 -9.34 1.30 -5.82
C THR A 262 -10.68 1.78 -5.26
N GLN A 263 -11.06 1.27 -4.10
CA GLN A 263 -12.33 1.56 -3.44
C GLN A 263 -12.11 1.91 -1.97
N PRO A 264 -13.01 2.69 -1.32
CA PRO A 264 -12.90 2.96 0.11
C PRO A 264 -13.05 1.68 0.93
N TRP A 265 -12.26 1.59 1.99
CA TRP A 265 -12.29 0.47 2.94
C TRP A 265 -13.59 0.46 3.74
N GLY A 266 -14.14 -0.73 3.97
CA GLY A 266 -15.39 -0.94 4.71
C GLY A 266 -16.64 -0.67 3.88
N GLU A 267 -16.50 -0.17 2.65
CA GLU A 267 -17.61 -0.03 1.72
C GLU A 267 -17.94 -1.37 1.05
N GLU A 268 -19.18 -1.47 0.58
CA GLU A 268 -19.64 -2.60 -0.21
C GLU A 268 -19.12 -2.48 -1.65
N VAL A 269 -18.44 -3.53 -2.12
CA VAL A 269 -17.97 -3.65 -3.50
C VAL A 269 -18.86 -4.65 -4.21
N THR A 270 -19.28 -4.30 -5.43
CA THR A 270 -20.05 -5.17 -6.32
C THR A 270 -19.25 -5.45 -7.59
N LEU A 271 -19.08 -6.73 -7.89
CA LEU A 271 -18.54 -7.23 -9.16
C LEU A 271 -19.69 -7.83 -9.97
N THR A 272 -19.77 -7.46 -11.24
CA THR A 272 -20.84 -7.91 -12.13
C THR A 272 -20.23 -8.57 -13.36
N SER A 273 -20.65 -9.80 -13.66
CA SER A 273 -20.31 -10.46 -14.91
C SER A 273 -20.80 -9.62 -16.08
N ALA A 274 -19.92 -9.33 -17.02
CA ALA A 274 -20.21 -8.57 -18.22
C ALA A 274 -19.87 -9.40 -19.47
N GLY A 275 -20.49 -9.07 -20.60
CA GLY A 275 -20.32 -9.81 -21.85
C GLY A 275 -21.48 -10.77 -22.14
N GLU A 276 -21.32 -11.58 -23.18
CA GLU A 276 -22.37 -12.48 -23.68
C GLU A 276 -22.39 -13.85 -22.98
N LEU A 277 -21.26 -14.26 -22.42
CA LEU A 277 -21.12 -15.56 -21.75
C LEU A 277 -21.43 -15.43 -20.27
N PRO A 278 -22.23 -16.35 -19.69
CA PRO A 278 -22.51 -16.34 -18.27
C PRO A 278 -21.27 -16.70 -17.45
N VAL A 279 -21.19 -16.13 -16.25
CA VAL A 279 -20.21 -16.54 -15.25
C VAL A 279 -20.60 -17.92 -14.72
N VAL A 280 -19.62 -18.82 -14.62
CA VAL A 280 -19.76 -20.14 -13.99
C VAL A 280 -19.56 -20.03 -12.49
N GLY A 281 -18.60 -19.19 -12.07
CA GLY A 281 -18.38 -18.89 -10.66
C GLY A 281 -17.31 -17.84 -10.41
N TRP A 282 -17.42 -17.23 -9.23
CA TRP A 282 -16.42 -16.37 -8.61
C TRP A 282 -15.61 -17.20 -7.63
N TYR A 283 -14.30 -17.06 -7.64
CA TYR A 283 -13.37 -17.88 -6.86
C TYR A 283 -12.33 -17.01 -6.16
N THR A 284 -11.79 -17.50 -5.06
CA THR A 284 -10.52 -17.00 -4.53
C THR A 284 -9.37 -17.40 -5.46
N PRO A 285 -8.20 -16.75 -5.38
CA PRO A 285 -6.99 -17.21 -6.09
C PRO A 285 -6.56 -18.63 -5.73
N GLY A 286 -7.01 -19.15 -4.57
CA GLY A 286 -6.79 -20.54 -4.14
C GLY A 286 -7.84 -21.53 -4.62
N GLY A 287 -8.74 -21.12 -5.53
CA GLY A 287 -9.75 -22.02 -6.12
C GLY A 287 -10.98 -22.29 -5.25
N THR A 288 -11.17 -21.57 -4.14
CA THR A 288 -12.39 -21.69 -3.33
C THR A 288 -13.54 -20.93 -3.98
N LEU A 289 -14.68 -21.58 -4.20
CA LEU A 289 -15.89 -20.95 -4.74
C LEU A 289 -16.44 -19.91 -3.75
N LEU A 290 -16.71 -18.70 -4.26
CA LEU A 290 -17.29 -17.57 -3.53
C LEU A 290 -18.77 -17.37 -3.84
N SER A 291 -19.14 -17.46 -5.12
CA SER A 291 -20.51 -17.29 -5.60
C SER A 291 -20.66 -17.86 -7.02
N GLN A 292 -21.86 -18.25 -7.40
CA GLN A 292 -22.22 -18.60 -8.79
C GLN A 292 -23.18 -17.59 -9.42
N GLU A 293 -23.59 -16.58 -8.66
CA GLU A 293 -24.48 -15.53 -9.15
C GLU A 293 -23.76 -14.60 -10.13
N PRO A 294 -24.46 -14.02 -11.13
CA PRO A 294 -23.87 -13.05 -12.05
C PRO A 294 -23.37 -11.77 -11.37
N VAL A 295 -23.80 -11.52 -10.13
CA VAL A 295 -23.37 -10.39 -9.31
C VAL A 295 -22.80 -10.93 -8.00
N TYR A 296 -21.59 -10.50 -7.65
CA TYR A 296 -20.92 -10.83 -6.40
C TYR A 296 -20.64 -9.57 -5.59
N THR A 297 -21.18 -9.52 -4.38
CA THR A 297 -21.12 -8.36 -3.50
C THR A 297 -20.45 -8.74 -2.17
N PHE A 298 -19.52 -7.92 -1.70
CA PHE A 298 -18.79 -8.13 -0.45
C PHE A 298 -18.32 -6.82 0.18
N THR A 299 -18.05 -6.82 1.49
CA THR A 299 -17.46 -5.67 2.20
C THR A 299 -15.94 -5.69 2.05
N LEU A 300 -15.35 -4.55 1.66
CA LEU A 300 -13.92 -4.47 1.40
C LEU A 300 -13.10 -4.29 2.68
N GLU A 301 -12.45 -5.34 3.14
CA GLU A 301 -11.63 -5.32 4.36
C GLU A 301 -10.12 -5.19 4.11
N GLY A 302 -9.70 -5.15 2.85
CA GLY A 302 -8.30 -5.00 2.45
C GLY A 302 -8.13 -5.29 0.96
N ASP A 303 -6.89 -5.24 0.48
CA ASP A 303 -6.58 -5.60 -0.91
C ASP A 303 -7.08 -7.02 -1.19
N THR A 304 -7.93 -7.15 -2.20
CA THR A 304 -8.68 -8.36 -2.49
C THR A 304 -8.48 -8.73 -3.95
N THR A 305 -8.17 -10.01 -4.21
CA THR A 305 -8.20 -10.55 -5.57
C THR A 305 -9.35 -11.53 -5.67
N VAL A 306 -10.19 -11.35 -6.69
CA VAL A 306 -11.28 -12.25 -7.04
C VAL A 306 -11.02 -12.80 -8.44
N CYS A 307 -11.29 -14.07 -8.64
CA CYS A 307 -11.16 -14.73 -9.92
C CYS A 307 -12.53 -15.10 -10.47
N ALA A 308 -12.77 -14.99 -11.77
CA ALA A 308 -14.07 -15.29 -12.39
C ALA A 308 -13.90 -16.27 -13.55
N LEU A 309 -14.56 -17.42 -13.47
CA LEU A 309 -14.64 -18.41 -14.55
C LEU A 309 -15.91 -18.18 -15.35
N PHE A 310 -15.79 -18.16 -16.68
CA PHE A 310 -16.92 -17.97 -17.60
C PHE A 310 -17.19 -19.23 -18.43
N GLU A 311 -18.42 -19.35 -18.92
CA GLU A 311 -18.82 -20.48 -19.77
C GLU A 311 -17.95 -20.55 -21.03
N GLY A 312 -17.68 -21.77 -21.49
CA GLY A 312 -16.78 -22.04 -22.61
C GLY A 312 -15.30 -22.08 -22.21
N ASP A 313 -14.92 -21.55 -21.05
CA ASP A 313 -13.61 -21.78 -20.45
C ASP A 313 -13.66 -22.88 -19.38
N ARG A 314 -12.52 -23.55 -19.19
CA ARG A 314 -12.36 -24.58 -18.18
C ARG A 314 -11.50 -24.15 -16.99
N PHE A 315 -10.50 -23.31 -17.23
CA PHE A 315 -9.55 -22.85 -16.22
C PHE A 315 -9.29 -21.35 -16.35
N ILE A 316 -9.28 -20.64 -15.23
CA ILE A 316 -9.06 -19.18 -15.15
C ILE A 316 -7.61 -18.83 -15.48
N ASP A 317 -6.67 -19.66 -15.04
CA ASP A 317 -5.23 -19.39 -15.06
C ASP A 317 -4.51 -19.84 -16.34
N ILE A 318 -5.27 -20.12 -17.40
CA ILE A 318 -4.72 -20.42 -18.73
C ILE A 318 -5.07 -19.27 -19.68
N PRO A 319 -4.12 -18.38 -19.99
CA PRO A 319 -4.37 -17.25 -20.88
C PRO A 319 -4.53 -17.69 -22.34
N ALA A 320 -5.19 -16.86 -23.15
CA ALA A 320 -5.53 -17.17 -24.55
C ALA A 320 -4.29 -17.34 -25.46
N ASN A 321 -3.16 -16.76 -25.07
CA ASN A 321 -1.89 -16.85 -25.78
C ASN A 321 -0.91 -17.85 -25.13
N ALA A 322 -1.37 -18.71 -24.23
CA ALA A 322 -0.52 -19.77 -23.68
C ALA A 322 -0.20 -20.79 -24.79
N TRP A 323 1.09 -21.12 -24.94
CA TRP A 323 1.55 -22.13 -25.89
C TRP A 323 0.99 -23.53 -25.59
N TYR A 324 0.65 -23.80 -24.34
CA TYR A 324 0.06 -25.06 -23.85
C TYR A 324 -1.48 -25.04 -23.81
N LEU A 325 -2.13 -24.00 -24.34
CA LEU A 325 -3.59 -23.85 -24.24
C LEU A 325 -4.31 -25.05 -24.88
N GLU A 326 -4.00 -25.35 -26.14
CA GLU A 326 -4.70 -26.41 -26.87
C GLU A 326 -4.43 -27.78 -26.24
N ASP A 327 -3.17 -28.09 -25.95
CA ASP A 327 -2.78 -29.34 -25.27
C ASP A 327 -3.57 -29.57 -23.97
N VAL A 328 -3.68 -28.54 -23.12
CA VAL A 328 -4.40 -28.65 -21.85
C VAL A 328 -5.90 -28.78 -22.06
N MET A 329 -6.49 -28.08 -23.03
CA MET A 329 -7.92 -28.23 -23.32
C MET A 329 -8.23 -29.63 -23.85
N GLN A 330 -7.44 -30.12 -24.82
CA GLN A 330 -7.63 -31.45 -25.43
C GLN A 330 -7.41 -32.56 -24.42
N ALA A 331 -6.28 -32.54 -23.68
CA ALA A 331 -5.99 -33.55 -22.65
C ALA A 331 -7.09 -33.58 -21.56
N SER A 332 -7.68 -32.44 -21.24
CA SER A 332 -8.74 -32.37 -20.23
C SER A 332 -10.09 -32.82 -20.77
N GLU A 333 -10.40 -32.57 -22.05
CA GLU A 333 -11.58 -33.09 -22.74
C GLU A 333 -11.54 -34.62 -22.85
N GLN A 334 -10.36 -35.18 -23.13
CA GLN A 334 -10.11 -36.63 -23.14
C GLN A 334 -10.09 -37.27 -21.74
N GLY A 335 -10.16 -36.47 -20.67
CA GLY A 335 -10.13 -36.96 -19.29
C GLY A 335 -8.75 -37.41 -18.78
N LEU A 336 -7.70 -37.20 -19.57
CA LEU A 336 -6.32 -37.54 -19.23
C LEU A 336 -5.82 -36.68 -18.06
N VAL A 337 -6.13 -35.37 -18.09
CA VAL A 337 -5.74 -34.41 -17.04
C VAL A 337 -6.92 -33.69 -16.38
N SER A 338 -6.75 -33.43 -15.09
CA SER A 338 -7.66 -32.60 -14.28
C SER A 338 -6.94 -31.36 -13.74
N GLY A 339 -7.72 -30.34 -13.42
CA GLY A 339 -7.23 -29.17 -12.67
C GLY A 339 -6.81 -29.52 -11.24
N MET A 340 -6.12 -28.59 -10.59
CA MET A 340 -5.81 -28.65 -9.16
C MET A 340 -7.00 -28.19 -8.31
N SER A 341 -7.93 -27.45 -8.92
CA SER A 341 -9.27 -27.18 -8.40
C SER A 341 -10.28 -27.17 -9.56
N GLU A 342 -11.54 -26.89 -9.26
CA GLU A 342 -12.59 -26.78 -10.29
C GLU A 342 -12.29 -25.68 -11.33
N ALA A 343 -11.59 -24.61 -10.94
CA ALA A 343 -11.39 -23.43 -11.78
C ALA A 343 -9.91 -23.15 -12.13
N PHE A 344 -8.96 -23.91 -11.59
CA PHE A 344 -7.52 -23.66 -11.78
C PHE A 344 -6.77 -24.93 -12.22
N PHE A 345 -5.92 -24.77 -13.23
CA PHE A 345 -5.06 -25.83 -13.73
C PHE A 345 -3.69 -25.85 -13.05
N GLU A 346 -3.18 -24.69 -12.64
CA GLU A 346 -1.82 -24.44 -12.15
C GLU A 346 -0.72 -24.85 -13.16
N PRO A 347 -0.64 -24.21 -14.35
CA PRO A 347 0.26 -24.64 -15.41
C PRO A 347 1.75 -24.62 -15.01
N LYS A 348 2.13 -23.72 -14.10
CA LYS A 348 3.49 -23.61 -13.56
C LYS A 348 3.75 -24.49 -12.33
N GLY A 349 2.70 -25.16 -11.82
CA GLY A 349 2.83 -26.10 -10.72
C GLY A 349 3.76 -27.26 -11.11
N THR A 350 4.51 -27.79 -10.15
CA THR A 350 5.45 -28.88 -10.38
C THR A 350 4.71 -30.22 -10.44
N MET A 351 5.10 -31.09 -11.37
CA MET A 351 4.66 -32.48 -11.37
C MET A 351 5.61 -33.37 -10.55
N ASN A 352 5.05 -34.36 -9.86
CA ASN A 352 5.83 -35.44 -9.26
C ASN A 352 5.80 -36.70 -10.14
N ARG A 353 6.68 -37.66 -9.82
CA ARG A 353 6.83 -38.90 -10.59
C ARG A 353 5.56 -39.74 -10.63
N ALA A 354 4.84 -39.82 -9.50
CA ALA A 354 3.57 -40.52 -9.41
C ALA A 354 2.49 -39.91 -10.33
N MET A 355 2.40 -38.58 -10.40
CA MET A 355 1.48 -37.89 -11.30
C MET A 355 1.77 -38.26 -12.75
N PHE A 356 3.03 -38.24 -13.16
CA PHE A 356 3.40 -38.55 -14.54
C PHE A 356 3.15 -40.03 -14.90
N ALA A 357 3.49 -40.97 -14.01
CA ALA A 357 3.15 -42.38 -14.20
C ALA A 357 1.63 -42.61 -14.31
N THR A 358 0.84 -41.85 -13.52
CA THR A 358 -0.63 -41.90 -13.58
C THR A 358 -1.19 -41.38 -14.90
N LEU A 359 -0.52 -40.41 -15.55
CA LEU A 359 -0.94 -39.96 -16.88
C LEU A 359 -0.81 -41.07 -17.92
N LEU A 360 0.34 -41.76 -17.94
CA LEU A 360 0.58 -42.89 -18.86
C LEU A 360 -0.37 -44.06 -18.59
N TYR A 361 -0.59 -44.38 -17.32
CA TYR A 361 -1.55 -45.41 -16.91
C TYR A 361 -2.99 -45.11 -17.35
N LYS A 362 -3.41 -43.84 -17.29
CA LYS A 362 -4.72 -43.41 -17.79
C LYS A 362 -4.82 -43.46 -19.30
N LEU A 363 -3.74 -43.11 -20.00
CA LEU A 363 -3.69 -43.17 -21.47
C LEU A 363 -3.90 -44.60 -21.98
N GLU A 364 -3.34 -45.59 -21.28
CA GLU A 364 -3.52 -47.02 -21.61
C GLU A 364 -4.93 -47.55 -21.32
N ASP A 365 -5.78 -46.81 -20.59
CA ASP A 365 -7.03 -47.32 -19.99
C ASP A 365 -6.81 -48.60 -19.14
N ALA A 366 -5.63 -48.72 -18.50
CA ALA A 366 -5.24 -49.90 -17.73
C ALA A 366 -5.91 -50.00 -16.35
N ALA A 367 -7.03 -49.27 -16.14
CA ALA A 367 -7.72 -49.15 -14.86
C ALA A 367 -8.15 -50.52 -14.29
N GLY A 368 -7.44 -51.00 -13.27
CA GLY A 368 -7.80 -52.21 -12.51
C GLY A 368 -6.69 -53.25 -12.37
N SER A 369 -5.50 -53.03 -12.92
CA SER A 369 -4.32 -53.87 -12.64
C SER A 369 -3.70 -53.49 -11.30
N GLU A 370 -4.20 -54.06 -10.19
CA GLU A 370 -3.46 -54.04 -8.92
C GLU A 370 -2.30 -55.03 -9.01
N GLY A 371 -1.20 -54.61 -9.64
CA GLY A 371 0.05 -55.36 -9.69
C GLY A 371 0.70 -55.51 -8.30
N GLU A 372 1.70 -56.38 -8.20
CA GLU A 372 2.45 -56.59 -6.94
C GLU A 372 3.20 -55.31 -6.52
N GLY A 373 3.38 -55.09 -5.21
CA GLY A 373 4.12 -53.91 -4.71
C GLY A 373 5.63 -54.08 -4.91
N TYR A 374 6.20 -53.37 -5.89
CA TYR A 374 7.63 -53.49 -6.25
C TYR A 374 8.57 -52.55 -5.47
N PHE A 375 8.03 -51.47 -4.88
CA PHE A 375 8.81 -50.45 -4.18
C PHE A 375 8.32 -50.27 -2.74
N GLU A 376 9.25 -50.11 -1.80
CA GLU A 376 8.96 -49.98 -0.37
C GLU A 376 8.25 -48.65 -0.02
N ASP A 377 8.46 -47.62 -0.83
CA ASP A 377 7.90 -46.27 -0.65
C ASP A 377 6.59 -46.06 -1.42
N VAL A 378 6.04 -47.11 -2.03
CA VAL A 378 4.72 -47.11 -2.67
C VAL A 378 3.72 -47.84 -1.78
N ALA A 379 3.03 -47.07 -0.93
CA ALA A 379 2.06 -47.64 0.00
C ALA A 379 0.87 -48.29 -0.74
N PRO A 380 0.44 -49.51 -0.35
CA PRO A 380 -0.78 -50.11 -0.87
C PRO A 380 -1.98 -49.19 -0.68
N GLY A 381 -2.79 -49.03 -1.73
CA GLY A 381 -3.97 -48.15 -1.72
C GLY A 381 -3.67 -46.66 -1.86
N ALA A 382 -2.41 -46.24 -2.02
CA ALA A 382 -2.11 -44.89 -2.47
C ALA A 382 -2.73 -44.67 -3.86
N TRP A 383 -3.21 -43.46 -4.14
CA TRP A 383 -3.90 -43.13 -5.40
C TRP A 383 -3.06 -43.41 -6.66
N TYR A 384 -1.74 -43.45 -6.52
CA TYR A 384 -0.78 -43.74 -7.59
C TYR A 384 -0.28 -45.19 -7.59
N ALA A 385 -0.61 -46.02 -6.60
CA ALA A 385 0.01 -47.33 -6.44
C ALA A 385 -0.21 -48.24 -7.66
N GLY A 386 -1.45 -48.32 -8.16
CA GLY A 386 -1.76 -49.10 -9.36
C GLY A 386 -1.02 -48.61 -10.61
N ALA A 387 -0.93 -47.29 -10.78
CA ALA A 387 -0.22 -46.69 -11.92
C ALA A 387 1.29 -46.97 -11.87
N VAL A 388 1.91 -46.87 -10.70
CA VAL A 388 3.35 -47.16 -10.54
C VAL A 388 3.65 -48.64 -10.75
N ASN A 389 2.82 -49.53 -10.20
CA ASN A 389 3.01 -50.98 -10.36
C ASN A 389 2.85 -51.42 -11.82
N TRP A 390 1.78 -50.96 -12.49
CA TRP A 390 1.59 -51.21 -13.93
C TRP A 390 2.76 -50.69 -14.75
N ALA A 391 3.21 -49.47 -14.47
CA ALA A 391 4.28 -48.86 -15.23
C ALA A 391 5.60 -49.63 -15.05
N TYR A 392 5.86 -50.16 -13.85
CA TYR A 392 7.04 -50.98 -13.59
C TYR A 392 6.95 -52.35 -14.31
N GLU A 393 5.80 -53.02 -14.23
CA GLU A 393 5.57 -54.32 -14.89
C GLU A 393 5.75 -54.28 -16.41
N ASN A 394 5.39 -53.15 -17.02
CA ASN A 394 5.48 -52.95 -18.47
C ASN A 394 6.79 -52.27 -18.90
N GLY A 395 7.74 -52.06 -17.97
CA GLY A 395 9.03 -51.45 -18.27
C GLY A 395 8.97 -49.95 -18.58
N VAL A 396 7.84 -49.28 -18.31
CA VAL A 396 7.59 -47.85 -18.53
C VAL A 396 8.32 -46.98 -17.51
N VAL A 397 8.57 -47.50 -16.31
CA VAL A 397 9.32 -46.79 -15.27
C VAL A 397 10.31 -47.71 -14.56
N HIS A 398 11.36 -47.08 -14.02
CA HIS A 398 12.27 -47.70 -13.07
C HIS A 398 12.34 -46.90 -11.76
N GLY A 399 12.76 -47.58 -10.69
CA GLY A 399 13.02 -46.96 -9.40
C GLY A 399 14.21 -46.01 -9.44
N MET A 400 14.28 -45.10 -8.46
CA MET A 400 15.50 -44.34 -8.16
C MET A 400 16.57 -45.23 -7.52
N SER A 401 16.15 -46.36 -6.94
CA SER A 401 16.99 -47.46 -6.48
C SER A 401 16.27 -48.80 -6.73
N GLU A 402 16.86 -49.91 -6.30
CA GLU A 402 16.23 -51.22 -6.36
C GLU A 402 14.93 -51.31 -5.54
N THR A 403 14.76 -50.46 -4.52
CA THR A 403 13.62 -50.53 -3.58
C THR A 403 12.79 -49.26 -3.49
N GLU A 404 13.21 -48.15 -4.13
CA GLU A 404 12.57 -46.83 -3.98
C GLU A 404 12.17 -46.24 -5.33
N PHE A 405 10.92 -45.79 -5.46
CA PHE A 405 10.42 -45.08 -6.64
C PHE A 405 10.46 -43.56 -6.52
N ALA A 406 10.37 -43.02 -5.30
CA ALA A 406 10.19 -41.62 -4.94
C ALA A 406 8.93 -40.97 -5.57
N PRO A 407 7.70 -41.47 -5.29
CA PRO A 407 6.48 -41.08 -5.98
C PRO A 407 6.15 -39.59 -5.86
N LEU A 408 6.46 -38.98 -4.71
CA LEU A 408 6.15 -37.57 -4.43
C LEU A 408 7.32 -36.63 -4.75
N ALA A 409 8.47 -37.16 -5.20
CA ALA A 409 9.56 -36.33 -5.68
C ALA A 409 9.18 -35.70 -7.04
N SER A 410 9.57 -34.44 -7.23
CA SER A 410 9.42 -33.76 -8.52
C SER A 410 10.07 -34.56 -9.63
N VAL A 411 9.36 -34.73 -10.75
CA VAL A 411 9.92 -35.34 -11.95
C VAL A 411 10.67 -34.26 -12.74
N ASN A 412 11.88 -34.55 -13.17
CA ASN A 412 12.62 -33.65 -14.06
C ASN A 412 12.37 -33.99 -15.54
N ARG A 413 12.82 -33.12 -16.44
CA ARG A 413 12.57 -33.25 -17.88
C ARG A 413 13.16 -34.52 -18.49
N GLU A 414 14.38 -34.90 -18.10
CA GLU A 414 15.01 -36.13 -18.63
C GLU A 414 14.29 -37.41 -18.16
N GLN A 415 13.78 -37.41 -16.93
CA GLN A 415 13.01 -38.54 -16.39
C GLN A 415 11.67 -38.67 -17.10
N ALA A 416 10.95 -37.57 -17.28
CA ALA A 416 9.67 -37.59 -17.97
C ALA A 416 9.81 -38.09 -19.42
N ALA A 417 10.79 -37.58 -20.17
CA ALA A 417 11.06 -38.03 -21.53
C ALA A 417 11.45 -39.52 -21.58
N THR A 418 12.27 -39.98 -20.62
CA THR A 418 12.62 -41.40 -20.48
C THR A 418 11.38 -42.26 -20.28
N MET A 419 10.47 -41.87 -19.38
CA MET A 419 9.23 -42.62 -19.12
C MET A 419 8.32 -42.68 -20.37
N VAL A 420 8.24 -41.60 -21.15
CA VAL A 420 7.46 -41.57 -22.40
C VAL A 420 8.06 -42.51 -23.45
N VAL A 421 9.37 -42.48 -23.66
CA VAL A 421 10.03 -43.35 -24.64
C VAL A 421 9.91 -44.82 -24.23
N GLN A 422 10.08 -45.12 -22.95
CA GLN A 422 9.89 -46.49 -22.44
C GLN A 422 8.45 -46.96 -22.62
N TYR A 423 7.46 -46.07 -22.46
CA TYR A 423 6.08 -46.37 -22.82
C TYR A 423 5.93 -46.70 -24.30
N LEU A 424 6.47 -45.88 -25.21
CA LEU A 424 6.42 -46.15 -26.65
C LEU A 424 7.08 -47.49 -27.02
N GLU A 425 8.23 -47.80 -26.42
CA GLU A 425 8.93 -49.07 -26.62
C GLU A 425 8.09 -50.25 -26.14
N SER A 426 7.36 -50.11 -25.03
CA SER A 426 6.41 -51.13 -24.55
C SER A 426 5.25 -51.37 -25.53
N GLN A 427 4.91 -50.37 -26.35
CA GLN A 427 3.93 -50.45 -27.43
C GLN A 427 4.55 -50.92 -28.77
N GLY A 428 5.86 -51.21 -28.79
CA GLY A 428 6.59 -51.64 -29.99
C GLY A 428 7.00 -50.51 -30.93
N ILE A 429 6.87 -49.25 -30.51
CA ILE A 429 7.29 -48.07 -31.26
C ILE A 429 8.72 -47.71 -30.81
N THR A 430 9.69 -47.80 -31.71
CA THR A 430 11.10 -47.56 -31.40
C THR A 430 11.74 -46.61 -32.40
N SER A 431 12.88 -46.05 -32.02
CA SER A 431 13.80 -45.30 -32.89
C SER A 431 15.22 -45.83 -32.69
N ASP A 432 16.02 -45.81 -33.76
CA ASP A 432 17.44 -46.17 -33.74
C ASP A 432 18.35 -44.93 -33.54
N ALA A 433 17.79 -43.78 -33.16
CA ALA A 433 18.55 -42.55 -32.95
C ALA A 433 19.49 -42.66 -31.74
N GLU A 434 20.77 -42.32 -31.95
CA GLU A 434 21.81 -42.35 -30.92
C GLU A 434 22.38 -40.97 -30.59
N GLU A 435 22.14 -39.96 -31.44
CA GLU A 435 22.69 -38.61 -31.28
C GLU A 435 21.66 -37.64 -30.71
N VAL A 436 22.08 -36.84 -29.73
CA VAL A 436 21.28 -35.77 -29.13
C VAL A 436 21.74 -34.42 -29.68
N ASP A 437 20.84 -33.65 -30.27
CA ASP A 437 21.13 -32.35 -30.91
C ASP A 437 20.65 -31.17 -30.05
N PHE A 438 21.14 -31.10 -28.81
CA PHE A 438 20.87 -29.98 -27.91
C PHE A 438 22.17 -29.37 -27.37
N ALA A 439 22.15 -28.05 -27.18
CA ALA A 439 23.30 -27.26 -26.74
C ALA A 439 23.77 -27.65 -25.32
N ASP A 440 22.88 -28.18 -24.48
CA ASP A 440 23.14 -28.66 -23.13
C ASP A 440 23.11 -30.19 -23.02
N SER A 441 23.34 -30.90 -24.12
CA SER A 441 23.43 -32.37 -24.15
C SER A 441 24.45 -32.95 -23.16
N GLY A 442 25.50 -32.19 -22.82
CA GLY A 442 26.48 -32.56 -21.80
C GLY A 442 25.95 -32.63 -20.36
N ASP A 443 24.77 -32.05 -20.08
CA ASP A 443 24.13 -32.08 -18.76
C ASP A 443 23.16 -33.26 -18.58
N ILE A 444 22.97 -34.07 -19.62
CA ILE A 444 22.08 -35.24 -19.61
C ILE A 444 22.71 -36.37 -18.79
N SER A 445 21.92 -37.01 -17.92
CA SER A 445 22.37 -38.20 -17.21
C SER A 445 22.66 -39.34 -18.18
N GLY A 446 23.71 -40.12 -17.93
CA GLY A 446 24.07 -41.26 -18.80
C GLY A 446 22.93 -42.25 -19.07
N TYR A 447 22.03 -42.49 -18.11
CA TYR A 447 20.86 -43.37 -18.30
C TYR A 447 19.82 -42.81 -19.28
N ALA A 448 19.80 -41.49 -19.49
CA ALA A 448 18.79 -40.79 -20.29
C ALA A 448 19.29 -40.42 -21.69
N VAL A 449 20.58 -40.57 -22.00
CA VAL A 449 21.13 -40.13 -23.30
C VAL A 449 20.41 -40.81 -24.47
N GLU A 450 20.26 -42.14 -24.40
CA GLU A 450 19.59 -42.92 -25.45
C GLU A 450 18.11 -42.55 -25.57
N THR A 451 17.39 -42.44 -24.46
CA THR A 451 15.96 -42.11 -24.47
C THR A 451 15.71 -40.68 -24.92
N ILE A 452 16.61 -39.72 -24.61
CA ILE A 452 16.50 -38.36 -25.14
C ILE A 452 16.73 -38.33 -26.65
N ALA A 453 17.71 -39.08 -27.18
CA ALA A 453 17.92 -39.16 -28.62
C ALA A 453 16.67 -39.70 -29.35
N LYS A 454 16.08 -40.78 -28.82
CA LYS A 454 14.82 -41.34 -29.32
C LYS A 454 13.65 -40.37 -29.18
N ALA A 455 13.53 -39.68 -28.04
CA ALA A 455 12.45 -38.71 -27.82
C ALA A 455 12.52 -37.52 -28.80
N GLN A 456 13.73 -37.09 -29.16
CA GLN A 456 13.96 -36.06 -30.17
C GLN A 456 13.52 -36.55 -31.56
N ASP A 457 13.94 -37.76 -31.96
CA ASP A 457 13.64 -38.35 -33.27
C ASP A 457 12.14 -38.66 -33.46
N LEU A 458 11.49 -39.17 -32.41
CA LEU A 458 10.05 -39.48 -32.41
C LEU A 458 9.15 -38.25 -32.25
N GLY A 459 9.71 -37.03 -32.20
CA GLY A 459 8.91 -35.81 -32.05
C GLY A 459 8.26 -35.64 -30.68
N ILE A 460 8.74 -36.35 -29.66
CA ILE A 460 8.25 -36.25 -28.28
C ILE A 460 8.81 -35.02 -27.58
N LEU A 461 10.09 -34.72 -27.79
CA LEU A 461 10.80 -33.64 -27.08
C LEU A 461 11.49 -32.67 -28.06
N TYR A 462 11.00 -31.43 -28.09
CA TYR A 462 11.52 -30.38 -28.99
C TYR A 462 12.55 -29.43 -28.34
N GLY A 463 12.70 -29.45 -27.01
CA GLY A 463 13.53 -28.48 -26.29
C GLY A 463 12.94 -27.07 -26.22
N TYR A 464 13.76 -26.09 -25.84
CA TYR A 464 13.43 -24.67 -25.77
C TYR A 464 13.99 -23.91 -26.98
N GLU A 465 13.52 -22.67 -27.20
CA GLU A 465 13.95 -21.81 -28.32
C GLU A 465 15.46 -21.55 -28.38
N ASP A 466 16.18 -21.69 -27.26
CA ASP A 466 17.64 -21.54 -27.15
C ASP A 466 18.41 -22.84 -27.48
N ASN A 467 17.74 -23.83 -28.05
CA ASN A 467 18.26 -25.16 -28.36
C ASN A 467 18.73 -25.95 -27.12
N THR A 468 18.10 -25.73 -25.96
CA THR A 468 18.38 -26.50 -24.73
C THR A 468 17.21 -27.39 -24.34
N ILE A 469 17.45 -28.45 -23.55
CA ILE A 469 16.37 -29.24 -22.93
C ILE A 469 16.28 -29.05 -21.42
N ARG A 470 17.31 -28.49 -20.79
CA ARG A 470 17.42 -28.25 -19.35
C ARG A 470 17.07 -29.52 -18.57
N PRO A 471 17.84 -30.61 -18.74
CA PRO A 471 17.40 -31.97 -18.41
C PRO A 471 17.08 -32.14 -16.92
N LYS A 472 17.75 -31.36 -16.06
CA LYS A 472 17.58 -31.39 -14.60
C LYS A 472 16.46 -30.50 -14.07
N ASN A 473 15.85 -29.65 -14.91
CA ASN A 473 14.74 -28.81 -14.47
C ASN A 473 13.53 -29.66 -14.14
N THR A 474 12.85 -29.30 -13.05
CA THR A 474 11.54 -29.88 -12.70
C THR A 474 10.53 -29.59 -13.81
N LEU A 475 9.76 -30.62 -14.17
CA LEU A 475 8.69 -30.51 -15.14
C LEU A 475 7.49 -29.77 -14.53
N SER A 476 7.05 -28.71 -15.21
CA SER A 476 5.79 -28.06 -14.90
C SER A 476 4.59 -28.87 -15.43
N ARG A 477 3.40 -28.61 -14.88
CA ARG A 477 2.15 -29.25 -15.35
C ARG A 477 1.85 -28.96 -16.81
N ALA A 478 2.12 -27.75 -17.28
CA ALA A 478 1.99 -27.41 -18.70
C ALA A 478 2.94 -28.23 -19.58
N GLU A 479 4.22 -28.33 -19.20
CA GLU A 479 5.20 -29.12 -19.96
C GLU A 479 4.90 -30.62 -19.92
N GLY A 480 4.41 -31.14 -18.80
CA GLY A 480 4.01 -32.54 -18.70
C GLY A 480 2.80 -32.88 -19.56
N VAL A 481 1.83 -31.97 -19.70
CA VAL A 481 0.71 -32.16 -20.63
C VAL A 481 1.18 -32.06 -22.08
N ALA A 482 2.06 -31.13 -22.42
CA ALA A 482 2.60 -31.04 -23.77
C ALA A 482 3.35 -32.32 -24.18
N LEU A 483 4.18 -32.89 -23.28
CA LEU A 483 4.81 -34.18 -23.51
C LEU A 483 3.80 -35.32 -23.70
N LEU A 484 2.72 -35.33 -22.91
CA LEU A 484 1.65 -36.31 -23.05
C LEU A 484 0.93 -36.16 -24.40
N MET A 485 0.68 -34.93 -24.86
CA MET A 485 0.00 -34.72 -26.14
C MET A 485 0.89 -35.08 -27.33
N ASN A 486 2.19 -34.77 -27.29
CA ASN A 486 3.13 -35.26 -28.29
C ASN A 486 3.17 -36.79 -28.33
N LEU A 487 3.07 -37.45 -27.17
CA LEU A 487 2.93 -38.91 -27.10
C LEU A 487 1.65 -39.39 -27.79
N VAL A 488 0.50 -38.78 -27.51
CA VAL A 488 -0.77 -39.12 -28.15
C VAL A 488 -0.67 -38.98 -29.68
N GLU A 489 -0.11 -37.87 -30.17
CA GLU A 489 0.10 -37.66 -31.61
C GLU A 489 1.04 -38.72 -32.23
N CYS A 490 2.11 -39.09 -31.53
CA CYS A 490 3.02 -40.14 -31.97
C CYS A 490 2.32 -41.52 -32.05
N LEU A 491 1.44 -41.84 -31.10
CA LEU A 491 0.66 -43.09 -31.11
C LEU A 491 -0.35 -43.10 -32.26
N GLU A 492 -0.98 -41.96 -32.56
CA GLU A 492 -1.95 -41.84 -33.67
C GLU A 492 -1.28 -41.92 -35.05
N ALA A 493 0.01 -41.59 -35.14
CA ALA A 493 0.78 -41.65 -36.38
C ALA A 493 1.38 -43.03 -36.70
N ALA A 494 1.52 -43.90 -35.69
CA ALA A 494 2.06 -45.26 -35.80
C ALA A 494 1.00 -46.27 -36.28
#